data_AF-A0A4P7JNL4-F1
#
_entry.id   AF-A0A4P7JNL4-F1
#
_cell.length_a   1.000
_cell.length_b   1.000
_cell.length_c   1.000
_cell.angle_alpha   90.00
_cell.angle_beta   90.00
_cell.angle_gamma   90.00
#
_symmetry.space_group_name_H-M   'P 1'
#
loop_
_entity.id
_entity.type
_entity.pdbx_description
1 polymer ?
#
loop_
_entity_poly.entity_id
_entity_poly.type
_entity_poly.pdbx_seq_one_letter_code
_entity_poly.pdbx_strand_id
1 'polypeptide(L)'
;MSIITVITSGVLATTTLADADSGTTLWPIALYFISLVVLLALMLFLAKNLGPKTDRRHTHTPYESGIVAADAPNSRFTSHFFLYAIFFVIFDLETIFLFAWVIAFDEVGLAGFIEASIFIFILLAALIYVWRIGALELKHKHKPVKLPNESIKQSGEL
;
A
#
# COMPACT_ATOMS: atom_id res chain seq x y z
N MET A 1 17.56 58.39 -16.25
CA MET A 1 17.21 58.21 -14.82
C MET A 1 15.95 57.36 -14.60
N SER A 2 15.05 57.16 -15.59
CA SER A 2 13.84 56.32 -15.40
C SER A 2 14.03 54.81 -15.65
N ILE A 3 14.88 54.39 -16.59
CA ILE A 3 14.90 52.98 -17.03
C ILE A 3 15.55 52.07 -15.99
N ILE A 4 16.64 52.52 -15.34
CA ILE A 4 17.36 51.74 -14.32
C ILE A 4 16.49 51.54 -13.07
N THR A 5 15.74 52.55 -12.64
CA THR A 5 14.84 52.47 -11.48
C THR A 5 13.66 51.52 -11.70
N VAL A 6 13.12 51.45 -12.91
CA VAL A 6 12.01 50.53 -13.26
C VAL A 6 12.49 49.07 -13.25
N ILE A 7 13.69 48.80 -13.77
CA ILE A 7 14.27 47.45 -13.79
C ILE A 7 14.62 46.98 -12.37
N THR A 8 15.24 47.85 -11.56
CA THR A 8 15.57 47.52 -10.16
C THR A 8 14.32 47.26 -9.32
N SER A 9 13.25 48.04 -9.50
CA SER A 9 11.98 47.84 -8.77
C SER A 9 11.23 46.59 -9.22
N GLY A 10 11.26 46.27 -10.53
CA GLY A 10 10.63 45.06 -11.07
C GLY A 10 11.32 43.77 -10.59
N VAL A 11 12.65 43.78 -10.47
CA VAL A 11 13.43 42.63 -9.99
C VAL A 11 13.23 42.41 -8.49
N LEU A 12 13.16 43.47 -7.66
CA LEU A 12 12.83 43.32 -6.24
C LEU A 12 11.39 42.85 -5.99
N ALA A 13 10.44 43.21 -6.87
CA ALA A 13 9.05 42.76 -6.76
C ALA A 13 8.90 41.28 -7.13
N THR A 14 9.61 40.78 -8.14
CA THR A 14 9.55 39.36 -8.51
C THR A 14 10.27 38.44 -7.51
N THR A 15 11.35 38.90 -6.87
CA THR A 15 12.02 38.12 -5.82
C THR A 15 11.21 38.07 -4.51
N THR A 16 10.52 39.16 -4.13
CA THR A 16 9.71 39.21 -2.91
C THR A 16 8.40 38.42 -3.01
N LEU A 17 7.85 38.28 -4.21
CA LEU A 17 6.66 37.45 -4.47
C LEU A 17 7.00 35.95 -4.59
N ALA A 18 8.21 35.61 -5.05
CA ALA A 18 8.68 34.22 -5.11
C ALA A 18 8.92 33.61 -3.71
N ASP A 19 9.42 34.41 -2.76
CA ASP A 19 9.57 33.98 -1.36
C ASP A 19 8.24 33.94 -0.60
N ALA A 20 7.25 34.75 -1.00
CA ALA A 20 5.93 34.82 -0.35
C ALA A 20 4.91 33.77 -0.82
N ASP A 21 5.07 33.19 -2.02
CA ASP A 21 4.07 32.28 -2.62
C ASP A 21 4.30 30.78 -2.34
N SER A 22 5.42 30.43 -1.73
CA SER A 22 5.70 29.04 -1.33
C SER A 22 4.87 28.59 -0.11
N GLY A 23 4.42 29.52 0.74
CA GLY A 23 3.58 29.26 1.92
C GLY A 23 2.07 29.33 1.66
N THR A 24 1.64 30.09 0.65
CA THR A 24 0.22 30.34 0.31
C THR A 24 -0.43 29.19 -0.46
N THR A 25 0.37 28.42 -1.19
CA THR A 25 -0.08 27.29 -2.03
C THR A 25 -0.25 25.98 -1.24
N LEU A 26 0.52 25.77 -0.17
CA LEU A 26 0.43 24.58 0.69
C LEU A 26 -0.66 24.69 1.76
N TRP A 27 -1.00 25.92 2.17
CA TRP A 27 -2.01 26.18 3.20
C TRP A 27 -3.39 25.58 2.89
N PRO A 28 -3.94 25.67 1.65
CA PRO A 28 -5.19 25.01 1.29
C PRO A 28 -5.14 23.48 1.43
N ILE A 29 -4.01 22.85 1.08
CA ILE A 29 -3.81 21.40 1.19
C ILE A 29 -3.78 20.98 2.66
N ALA A 30 -3.05 21.73 3.49
CA ALA A 30 -3.01 21.50 4.92
C ALA A 30 -4.39 21.64 5.57
N LEU A 31 -5.13 22.71 5.23
CA LEU A 31 -6.49 22.90 5.71
C LEU A 31 -7.44 21.78 5.26
N TYR A 32 -7.32 21.30 4.03
CA TYR A 32 -8.10 20.16 3.54
C TYR A 32 -7.82 18.90 4.36
N PHE A 33 -6.55 18.55 4.57
CA PHE A 33 -6.17 17.39 5.37
C PHE A 33 -6.67 17.50 6.82
N ILE A 34 -6.53 18.67 7.44
CA ILE A 34 -7.05 18.93 8.79
C ILE A 34 -8.57 18.79 8.82
N SER A 35 -9.28 19.34 7.83
CA SER A 35 -10.73 19.22 7.71
C SER A 35 -11.19 17.77 7.63
N LEU A 36 -10.50 16.93 6.84
CA LEU A 36 -10.78 15.50 6.75
C LEU A 36 -10.60 14.79 8.10
N VAL A 37 -9.49 15.06 8.79
CA VAL A 37 -9.22 14.46 10.12
C VAL A 37 -10.27 14.91 11.13
N VAL A 38 -10.63 16.19 11.15
CA VAL A 38 -11.66 16.75 12.04
C VAL A 38 -13.02 16.14 11.75
N LEU A 39 -13.40 16.01 10.47
CA LEU A 39 -14.66 15.39 10.08
C LEU A 39 -14.72 13.91 10.49
N LEU A 40 -13.67 13.14 10.23
CA LEU A 40 -13.57 11.73 10.64
C LEU A 40 -13.65 11.60 12.17
N ALA A 41 -12.91 12.43 12.90
CA ALA A 41 -12.95 12.45 14.36
C ALA A 41 -14.34 12.81 14.89
N LEU A 42 -15.00 13.80 14.29
CA LEU A 42 -16.35 14.21 14.63
C LEU A 42 -17.36 13.07 14.37
N MET A 43 -17.28 12.41 13.21
CA MET A 43 -18.15 11.27 12.90
C MET A 43 -17.97 10.13 13.90
N LEU A 44 -16.72 9.77 14.24
CA LEU A 44 -16.43 8.75 15.26
C LEU A 44 -16.90 9.17 16.66
N PHE A 45 -16.74 10.45 17.01
CA PHE A 45 -17.20 11.01 18.28
C PHE A 45 -18.74 10.97 18.40
N LEU A 46 -19.45 11.38 17.35
CA LEU A 46 -20.91 11.28 17.28
C LEU A 46 -21.36 9.82 17.32
N ALA A 47 -20.74 8.93 16.54
CA ALA A 47 -21.06 7.51 16.55
C ALA A 47 -20.89 6.88 17.94
N LYS A 48 -19.83 7.25 18.66
CA LYS A 48 -19.59 6.80 20.04
C LYS A 48 -20.61 7.36 21.05
N ASN A 49 -21.06 8.60 20.87
CA ASN A 49 -21.97 9.25 21.82
C ASN A 49 -23.45 8.91 21.57
N LEU A 50 -23.85 8.77 20.31
CA LEU A 50 -25.23 8.44 19.91
C LEU A 50 -25.46 6.92 19.83
N GLY A 51 -24.39 6.12 19.75
CA GLY A 51 -24.47 4.66 19.73
C GLY A 51 -24.95 4.08 21.06
N PRO A 52 -25.89 3.11 21.06
CA PRO A 52 -26.32 2.45 22.27
C PRO A 52 -25.15 1.65 22.88
N LYS A 53 -24.80 1.98 24.13
CA LYS A 53 -23.78 1.25 24.89
C LYS A 53 -24.36 -0.11 25.32
N THR A 54 -24.16 -1.14 24.51
CA THR A 54 -24.56 -2.50 24.84
C THR A 54 -23.38 -3.27 25.44
N ASP A 55 -23.35 -3.40 26.76
CA ASP A 55 -22.37 -4.24 27.45
C ASP A 55 -22.99 -5.64 27.67
N ARG A 56 -22.91 -6.50 26.66
CA ARG A 56 -23.34 -7.91 26.76
C ARG A 56 -22.13 -8.79 27.00
N ARG A 57 -22.31 -9.87 27.76
CA ARG A 57 -21.27 -10.84 28.17
C ARG A 57 -20.41 -11.40 27.04
N HIS A 58 -20.89 -11.38 25.80
CA HIS A 58 -20.20 -11.89 24.61
C HIS A 58 -19.82 -10.80 23.59
N THR A 59 -20.02 -9.52 23.92
CA THR A 59 -19.67 -8.40 23.02
C THR A 59 -18.15 -8.23 22.87
N HIS A 60 -17.38 -8.62 23.88
CA HIS A 60 -15.92 -8.47 23.90
C HIS A 60 -15.16 -9.77 23.61
N THR A 61 -15.86 -10.83 23.18
CA THR A 61 -15.24 -12.12 22.85
C THR A 61 -15.19 -12.34 21.33
N PRO A 62 -14.09 -12.86 20.76
CA PRO A 62 -14.01 -13.21 19.35
C PRO A 62 -15.16 -14.14 18.92
N TYR A 63 -15.70 -13.93 17.73
CA TYR A 63 -16.78 -14.75 17.19
C TYR A 63 -16.22 -16.08 16.67
N GLU A 64 -16.58 -17.19 17.33
CA GLU A 64 -16.19 -18.55 16.91
C GLU A 64 -17.39 -19.50 16.71
N SER A 65 -18.48 -19.02 16.10
CA SER A 65 -19.63 -19.87 15.73
C SER A 65 -20.24 -20.70 16.89
N GLY A 66 -20.15 -20.21 18.12
CA GLY A 66 -20.77 -20.83 19.31
C GLY A 66 -19.84 -21.66 20.21
N ILE A 67 -18.54 -21.74 19.91
CA ILE A 67 -17.54 -22.32 20.82
C ILE A 67 -16.75 -21.23 21.55
N VAL A 68 -16.16 -21.60 22.69
CA VAL A 68 -15.25 -20.70 23.42
C VAL A 68 -13.99 -20.53 22.60
N ALA A 69 -13.56 -19.28 22.41
CA ALA A 69 -12.39 -18.96 21.61
C ALA A 69 -11.20 -19.81 22.01
N ALA A 70 -10.73 -20.67 21.09
CA ALA A 70 -9.50 -21.40 21.30
C ALA A 70 -8.34 -20.41 21.15
N ASP A 71 -7.53 -20.27 22.19
CA ASP A 71 -6.31 -19.49 22.13
C ASP A 71 -5.40 -20.16 21.08
N ALA A 72 -5.44 -19.69 19.83
CA ALA A 72 -4.63 -20.17 18.72
C ALA A 72 -3.54 -19.15 18.40
N PRO A 73 -2.53 -18.96 19.29
CA PRO A 73 -1.52 -17.93 19.16
C PRO A 73 -0.51 -18.15 18.02
N ASN A 74 -0.69 -19.17 17.18
CA ASN A 74 0.29 -19.54 16.14
C ASN A 74 -0.34 -20.01 14.83
N SER A 75 -1.24 -19.21 14.26
CA SER A 75 -1.54 -19.32 12.83
C SER A 75 -0.24 -19.13 12.05
N ARG A 76 0.24 -20.22 11.42
CA ARG A 76 1.43 -20.23 10.59
C ARG A 76 1.09 -19.49 9.30
N PHE A 77 1.28 -18.17 9.30
CA PHE A 77 1.14 -17.38 8.08
C PHE A 77 2.05 -17.96 7.01
N THR A 78 1.44 -18.37 5.91
CA THR A 78 2.14 -18.96 4.78
C THR A 78 3.12 -17.93 4.19
N SER A 79 4.36 -18.33 3.96
CA SER A 79 5.46 -17.46 3.49
C SER A 79 5.16 -16.75 2.15
N HIS A 80 4.18 -17.24 1.40
CA HIS A 80 3.80 -16.70 0.09
C HIS A 80 3.48 -15.21 0.13
N PHE A 81 2.84 -14.69 1.19
CA PHE A 81 2.52 -13.26 1.32
C PHE A 81 3.76 -12.35 1.38
N PHE A 82 4.89 -12.86 1.87
CA PHE A 82 6.12 -12.09 1.96
C PHE A 82 6.74 -11.81 0.58
N LEU A 83 6.65 -12.77 -0.35
CA LEU A 83 7.17 -12.61 -1.71
C LEU A 83 6.44 -11.48 -2.46
N TYR A 84 5.13 -11.34 -2.27
CA TYR A 84 4.37 -10.22 -2.84
C TYR A 84 4.77 -8.88 -2.24
N ALA A 85 5.02 -8.82 -0.93
CA ALA A 85 5.40 -7.57 -0.25
C ALA A 85 6.76 -7.07 -0.76
N ILE A 86 7.77 -7.93 -0.84
CA ILE A 86 9.07 -7.55 -1.40
C ILE A 86 8.96 -7.17 -2.87
N PHE A 87 8.22 -7.94 -3.67
CA PHE A 87 8.02 -7.63 -5.09
C PHE A 87 7.33 -6.26 -5.28
N PHE A 88 6.32 -5.95 -4.46
CA PHE A 88 5.64 -4.65 -4.48
C PHE A 88 6.61 -3.51 -4.18
N VAL A 89 7.46 -3.65 -3.15
CA VAL A 89 8.45 -2.62 -2.80
C VAL A 89 9.45 -2.40 -3.94
N ILE A 90 9.93 -3.47 -4.57
CA ILE A 90 10.85 -3.35 -5.71
C ILE A 90 10.15 -2.66 -6.88
N PHE A 91 8.94 -3.08 -7.24
CA PHE A 91 8.18 -2.48 -8.34
C PHE A 91 7.81 -1.01 -8.11
N ASP A 92 7.48 -0.65 -6.86
CA ASP A 92 7.21 0.75 -6.45
C ASP A 92 8.48 1.60 -6.59
N LEU A 93 9.62 1.06 -6.16
CA LEU A 93 10.93 1.71 -6.30
C LEU A 93 11.35 1.88 -7.77
N GLU A 94 11.02 0.93 -8.64
CA GLU A 94 11.30 1.10 -10.07
C GLU A 94 10.41 2.18 -10.71
N THR A 95 9.18 2.35 -10.23
CA THR A 95 8.28 3.37 -10.76
C THR A 95 8.79 4.78 -10.45
N ILE A 96 9.38 5.02 -9.27
CA ILE A 96 10.00 6.32 -8.98
C ILE A 96 11.20 6.61 -9.88
N PHE A 97 11.98 5.60 -10.26
CA PHE A 97 13.08 5.77 -11.23
C PHE A 97 12.56 6.08 -12.64
N LEU A 98 11.51 5.38 -13.10
CA LEU A 98 10.87 5.72 -14.37
C LEU A 98 10.28 7.13 -14.35
N PHE A 99 9.70 7.55 -13.23
CA PHE A 99 9.18 8.91 -13.08
C PHE A 99 10.28 9.97 -13.15
N ALA A 100 11.42 9.72 -12.49
CA ALA A 100 12.59 10.59 -12.59
C ALA A 100 13.12 10.69 -14.03
N TRP A 101 13.16 9.57 -14.75
CA TRP A 101 13.50 9.56 -16.18
C TRP A 101 12.51 10.35 -17.03
N VAL A 102 11.20 10.21 -16.77
CA VAL A 102 10.16 10.98 -17.48
C VAL A 102 10.31 12.49 -17.25
N ILE A 103 10.66 12.92 -16.03
CA ILE A 103 10.93 14.34 -15.73
C ILE A 103 12.14 14.84 -16.52
N ALA A 104 13.19 14.03 -16.65
CA ALA A 104 14.42 14.40 -17.33
C ALA A 104 14.42 14.10 -18.84
N PHE A 105 13.29 13.65 -19.41
CA PHE A 105 13.21 13.07 -20.75
C PHE A 105 13.83 13.96 -21.85
N ASP A 106 13.62 15.27 -21.76
CA ASP A 106 14.11 16.24 -22.74
C ASP A 106 15.64 16.33 -22.79
N GLU A 107 16.34 16.00 -21.71
CA GLU A 107 17.81 16.07 -21.62
C GLU A 107 18.51 14.76 -22.02
N VAL A 108 17.91 13.61 -21.69
CA VAL A 108 18.51 12.29 -21.91
C VAL A 108 18.15 11.65 -23.27
N GLY A 109 17.06 12.08 -23.91
CA GLY A 109 16.67 11.65 -25.24
C GLY A 109 16.64 10.12 -25.44
N LEU A 110 17.14 9.64 -26.58
CA LEU A 110 17.14 8.21 -26.94
C LEU A 110 17.99 7.33 -26.03
N ALA A 111 19.06 7.87 -25.43
CA ALA A 111 19.91 7.10 -24.52
C ALA A 111 19.13 6.73 -23.25
N GLY A 112 18.42 7.69 -22.66
CA GLY A 112 17.55 7.43 -21.52
C GLY A 112 16.41 6.46 -21.84
N PHE A 113 15.86 6.50 -23.07
CA PHE A 113 14.85 5.54 -23.50
C PHE A 113 15.35 4.10 -23.51
N ILE A 114 16.59 3.86 -23.92
CA ILE A 114 17.22 2.53 -23.90
C ILE A 114 17.42 2.07 -22.45
N GLU A 115 17.91 2.95 -21.58
CA GLU A 115 18.09 2.66 -20.15
C GLU A 115 16.77 2.30 -19.47
N ALA A 116 15.72 3.11 -19.68
CA ALA A 116 14.37 2.85 -19.18
C ALA A 116 13.78 1.54 -19.72
N SER A 117 14.01 1.24 -21.01
CA SER A 117 13.54 -0.01 -21.63
C SER A 117 14.22 -1.24 -21.04
N ILE A 118 15.55 -1.21 -20.86
CA ILE A 118 16.31 -2.30 -20.24
C ILE A 118 15.81 -2.54 -18.81
N PHE A 119 15.60 -1.45 -18.07
CA PHE A 119 15.12 -1.50 -16.70
C PHE A 119 13.73 -2.15 -16.56
N ILE A 120 12.77 -1.75 -17.41
CA ILE A 120 11.45 -2.39 -17.50
C ILE A 120 11.59 -3.88 -17.86
N PHE A 121 12.52 -4.21 -18.76
CA PHE A 121 12.72 -5.60 -19.20
C PHE A 121 13.25 -6.50 -18.06
N ILE A 122 14.16 -6.00 -17.24
CA ILE A 122 14.68 -6.72 -16.06
C ILE A 122 13.54 -6.98 -15.06
N LEU A 123 12.68 -6.00 -14.82
CA LEU A 123 11.48 -6.17 -13.99
C LEU A 123 10.53 -7.22 -14.53
N LEU A 124 10.26 -7.17 -15.83
CA LEU A 124 9.38 -8.12 -16.49
C LEU A 124 9.94 -9.54 -16.34
N ALA A 125 11.26 -9.72 -16.49
CA ALA A 125 11.92 -10.99 -16.27
C ALA A 125 11.80 -11.46 -14.80
N ALA A 126 11.98 -10.57 -13.83
CA ALA A 126 11.78 -10.87 -12.41
C ALA A 126 10.34 -11.29 -12.10
N LEU A 127 9.35 -10.58 -12.64
CA LEU A 127 7.93 -10.91 -12.50
C LEU A 127 7.60 -12.28 -13.11
N ILE A 128 8.08 -12.54 -14.33
CA ILE A 128 7.90 -13.83 -15.01
C ILE A 128 8.54 -14.96 -14.19
N TYR A 129 9.74 -14.74 -13.63
CA TYR A 129 10.42 -15.73 -12.79
C TYR A 129 9.60 -16.10 -11.55
N VAL A 130 9.11 -15.10 -10.81
CA VAL A 130 8.28 -15.32 -9.62
C VAL A 130 6.96 -15.99 -9.99
N TRP A 131 6.35 -15.62 -11.13
CA TRP A 131 5.15 -16.27 -11.62
C TRP A 131 5.36 -17.75 -11.94
N ARG A 132 6.50 -18.10 -12.54
CA ARG A 132 6.86 -19.48 -12.86
C ARG A 132 7.14 -20.34 -11.64
N ILE A 133 7.61 -19.76 -10.53
CA ILE A 133 7.82 -20.47 -9.25
C ILE A 133 6.51 -20.89 -8.59
N GLY A 134 5.37 -20.39 -9.05
CA GLY A 134 4.08 -20.72 -8.42
C GLY A 134 3.92 -20.09 -7.04
N ALA A 135 4.76 -19.09 -6.69
CA ALA A 135 4.56 -18.25 -5.51
C ALA A 135 3.18 -17.56 -5.51
N LEU A 136 2.56 -17.49 -6.70
CA LEU A 136 1.24 -16.95 -6.95
C LEU A 136 0.08 -17.96 -6.81
N GLU A 137 0.34 -19.26 -6.61
CA GLU A 137 -0.70 -20.28 -6.64
C GLU A 137 -1.33 -20.50 -5.25
N LEU A 138 -2.56 -19.99 -5.07
CA LEU A 138 -3.41 -20.30 -3.92
C LEU A 138 -4.02 -21.72 -4.06
N LYS A 139 -3.20 -22.77 -4.12
CA LYS A 139 -3.68 -24.16 -4.18
C LYS A 139 -3.62 -24.84 -2.82
N HIS A 140 -4.65 -24.64 -2.00
CA HIS A 140 -4.86 -25.53 -0.86
C HIS A 140 -5.39 -26.88 -1.34
N LYS A 141 -4.49 -27.86 -1.51
CA LYS A 141 -4.91 -29.26 -1.64
C LYS A 141 -5.37 -29.76 -0.28
N HIS A 142 -6.69 -29.82 -0.06
CA HIS A 142 -7.25 -30.55 1.05
C HIS A 142 -6.93 -32.04 0.86
N LYS A 143 -5.96 -32.56 1.62
CA LYS A 143 -5.85 -34.01 1.78
C LYS A 143 -7.07 -34.45 2.60
N PRO A 144 -7.89 -35.39 2.11
CA PRO A 144 -9.00 -35.90 2.89
C PRO A 144 -8.43 -36.55 4.15
N VAL A 145 -8.96 -36.14 5.31
CA VAL A 145 -8.66 -36.81 6.59
C VAL A 145 -9.23 -38.21 6.50
N LYS A 146 -8.37 -39.23 6.55
CA LYS A 146 -8.79 -40.63 6.49
C LYS A 146 -9.48 -40.96 7.82
N LEU A 147 -10.78 -41.26 7.76
CA LEU A 147 -11.59 -41.54 8.94
C LEU A 147 -11.25 -42.95 9.48
N PRO A 148 -11.23 -43.15 10.81
CA PRO A 148 -10.83 -44.44 11.43
C PRO A 148 -11.68 -45.65 11.03
N ASN A 149 -12.86 -45.43 10.45
CA ASN A 149 -13.77 -46.49 10.01
C ASN A 149 -13.29 -47.21 8.74
N GLU A 150 -12.43 -46.60 7.91
CA GLU A 150 -11.83 -47.30 6.76
C GLU A 150 -10.69 -48.24 7.17
N SER A 151 -9.91 -47.89 8.20
CA SER A 151 -8.85 -48.76 8.73
C SER A 151 -9.40 -50.05 9.34
N ILE A 152 -10.60 -50.00 9.92
CA ILE A 152 -11.28 -51.18 10.49
C ILE A 152 -11.75 -52.12 9.37
N LYS A 153 -12.20 -51.57 8.23
CA LYS A 153 -12.64 -52.37 7.09
C LYS A 153 -11.48 -53.07 6.38
N GLN A 154 -10.33 -52.41 6.25
CA GLN A 154 -9.13 -53.00 5.63
C GLN A 154 -8.42 -54.03 6.53
N SER A 155 -8.55 -53.90 7.85
CA SER A 155 -8.00 -54.88 8.80
C SER A 155 -8.86 -56.15 8.96
N GLY A 156 -10.12 -56.12 8.51
CA GLY A 156 -11.03 -57.27 8.55
C GLY A 156 -11.08 -58.09 7.26
N GLU A 157 -10.34 -57.68 6.22
CA GLU A 157 -10.20 -58.41 4.95
C GLU A 157 -8.81 -59.09 4.78
N LEU A 158 -7.99 -59.10 5.84
CA LEU A 158 -6.77 -59.92 5.97
C LEU A 158 -7.00 -61.02 7.01
#